data_AF-A0A7C1ZLS0-F1
#
_entry.id   AF-A0A7C1ZLS0-F1
#
_cell.length_a   1.000
_cell.length_b   1.000
_cell.length_c   1.000
_cell.angle_alpha   90.00
_cell.angle_beta   90.00
_cell.angle_gamma   90.00
#
_symmetry.space_group_name_H-M   'P 1'
#
loop_
_entity.id
_entity.type
_entity.pdbx_description
1 polymer ?
#
loop_
_entity_poly.entity_id
_entity_poly.type
_entity_poly.pdbx_seq_one_letter_code
_entity_poly.pdbx_strand_id
1 'polypeptide(L)'
;MDYRLLRINSQLDYSMGAMFTVTTNVHDPGPVIQVRHLCYTLEDEFREVKVRKETRISSGTYELKLRTEGLLNSRYQLRFNDIHEGMIWLQNVPNFKWIYLHCGNDDDDTDGCILVGSYLRLNKVLNSRTTYRAIYPGIVENIKSGPTYLEIVDYDTPPTPVT
;
A
#
# COMPACT_ATOMS: atom_id res chain seq x y z
N MET A 1 -6.29 3.25 14.22
CA MET A 1 -6.02 3.14 12.78
C MET A 1 -4.64 3.70 12.58
N ASP A 2 -3.71 2.91 12.07
CA ASP A 2 -2.29 3.25 12.03
C ASP A 2 -1.92 3.91 10.71
N TYR A 3 -2.50 3.40 9.62
CA TYR A 3 -2.23 3.84 8.27
C TYR A 3 -3.52 4.05 7.47
N ARG A 4 -3.49 5.01 6.55
CA ARG A 4 -4.56 5.24 5.58
C ARG A 4 -4.00 5.47 4.19
N LEU A 5 -4.52 4.79 3.19
CA LEU A 5 -4.29 5.03 1.77
C LEU A 5 -5.55 5.68 1.18
N LEU A 6 -5.40 6.88 0.65
CA LEU A 6 -6.43 7.55 -0.15
C LEU A 6 -6.11 7.35 -1.62
N ARG A 7 -6.97 6.65 -2.38
CA ARG A 7 -6.89 6.60 -3.84
C ARG A 7 -7.46 7.89 -4.38
N ILE A 8 -6.64 8.69 -5.04
CA ILE A 8 -6.97 10.06 -5.44
C ILE A 8 -7.13 10.21 -6.95
N ASN A 9 -6.76 9.18 -7.72
CA ASN A 9 -6.87 9.20 -9.17
C ASN A 9 -6.96 7.78 -9.71
N SER A 10 -8.06 7.48 -10.39
CA SER A 10 -8.20 6.28 -11.23
C SER A 10 -8.11 6.67 -12.70
N GLN A 11 -7.34 5.91 -13.47
CA GLN A 11 -7.35 5.92 -14.94
C GLN A 11 -7.76 4.54 -15.46
N LEU A 12 -7.80 4.39 -16.79
CA LEU A 12 -8.21 3.13 -17.44
C LEU A 12 -7.28 1.96 -17.07
N ASP A 13 -5.99 2.23 -16.88
CA ASP A 13 -4.97 1.18 -16.71
C ASP A 13 -4.27 1.23 -15.33
N TYR A 14 -4.59 2.19 -14.46
CA TYR A 14 -3.94 2.29 -13.15
C TYR A 14 -4.74 3.09 -12.12
N SER A 15 -4.36 2.95 -10.84
CA SER A 15 -4.84 3.77 -9.73
C SER A 15 -3.69 4.39 -8.94
N MET A 16 -3.76 5.68 -8.64
CA MET A 16 -2.79 6.40 -7.81
C MET A 16 -3.39 6.83 -6.49
N GLY A 17 -2.56 6.80 -5.45
CA GLY A 17 -2.95 7.19 -4.10
C GLY A 17 -1.86 7.91 -3.31
N ALA A 18 -2.23 8.30 -2.10
CA ALA A 18 -1.32 8.79 -1.08
C ALA A 18 -1.58 8.03 0.22
N MET A 19 -0.50 7.54 0.83
CA MET A 19 -0.53 6.84 2.12
C MET A 19 -0.10 7.80 3.24
N PHE A 20 -0.73 7.66 4.39
CA PHE A 20 -0.55 8.50 5.57
C PHE A 20 -0.40 7.64 6.81
N THR A 21 0.36 8.12 7.79
CA THR A 21 0.22 7.66 9.18
C THR A 21 -0.97 8.37 9.80
N VAL A 22 -1.77 7.66 10.58
CA VAL A 22 -2.87 8.20 11.36
C VAL A 22 -2.59 7.90 12.83
N THR A 23 -2.55 8.93 13.67
CA THR A 23 -2.31 8.77 15.10
C THR A 23 -3.38 9.52 15.87
N THR A 24 -4.07 8.82 16.77
CA THR A 24 -5.03 9.44 17.68
C THR A 24 -4.36 9.62 19.03
N ASN A 25 -4.04 10.86 19.37
CA ASN A 25 -3.52 11.21 20.68
C ASN A 25 -4.70 11.63 21.56
N VAL A 26 -4.86 10.98 22.71
CA VAL A 26 -5.89 11.37 23.69
C VAL A 26 -5.28 12.40 24.63
N HIS A 27 -5.70 13.64 24.48
CA HIS A 27 -5.36 14.74 25.38
C HIS A 27 -6.65 15.44 25.84
N ASP A 28 -6.61 16.25 26.89
CA ASP A 28 -7.70 17.13 27.30
C ASP A 28 -7.71 18.36 26.37
N PRO A 29 -8.82 18.80 25.72
CA PRO A 29 -10.23 18.45 25.94
C PRO A 29 -10.81 17.33 25.05
N GLY A 30 -9.98 16.58 24.31
CA GLY A 30 -10.46 15.49 23.48
C GLY A 30 -9.39 14.88 22.58
N PRO A 31 -9.73 13.79 21.87
CA PRO A 31 -8.82 13.13 20.96
C PRO A 31 -8.41 14.07 19.82
N VAL A 32 -7.10 14.17 19.58
CA VAL A 32 -6.51 14.88 18.45
C VAL A 32 -6.01 13.85 17.45
N ILE A 33 -6.53 13.91 16.23
CA ILE A 33 -6.08 13.06 15.13
C ILE A 33 -4.96 13.81 14.39
N GLN A 34 -3.78 13.20 14.34
CA GLN A 34 -2.67 13.65 13.52
C GLN A 34 -2.56 12.76 12.29
N VAL A 35 -2.58 13.38 11.11
CA VAL A 35 -2.38 12.72 9.83
C VAL A 35 -1.10 13.27 9.22
N ARG A 36 -0.16 12.39 8.88
CA ARG A 36 1.10 12.80 8.22
C ARG A 36 1.29 12.01 6.94
N HIS A 37 1.62 12.72 5.87
CA HIS A 37 1.93 12.10 4.58
C HIS A 37 3.14 11.16 4.74
N LEU A 38 3.00 9.95 4.20
CA LEU A 38 4.02 8.91 4.29
C LEU A 38 4.65 8.66 2.91
N CYS A 39 3.85 8.38 1.89
CA CYS A 39 4.33 8.19 0.52
C CYS A 39 3.18 8.26 -0.51
N TYR A 40 3.51 8.30 -1.80
CA TYR A 40 2.55 8.03 -2.87
C TYR A 40 2.47 6.53 -3.17
N THR A 41 1.36 6.13 -3.79
CA THR A 41 1.11 4.74 -4.19
C THR A 41 0.65 4.61 -5.63
N LEU A 42 0.92 3.45 -6.23
CA LEU A 42 0.39 3.02 -7.52
C LEU A 42 -0.13 1.58 -7.38
N GLU A 43 -1.27 1.32 -7.98
CA GLU A 43 -1.94 0.01 -8.05
C GLU A 43 -2.45 -0.19 -9.48
N ASP A 44 -2.87 -1.41 -9.80
CA ASP A 44 -3.66 -1.70 -11.01
C ASP A 44 -4.92 -0.80 -11.10
N GLU A 45 -5.58 -0.80 -12.24
CA GLU A 45 -6.87 -0.15 -12.43
C GLU A 45 -7.99 -0.74 -11.56
N PHE A 46 -9.08 0.01 -11.44
CA PHE A 46 -10.31 -0.52 -10.88
C PHE A 46 -11.06 -1.39 -11.91
N ARG A 47 -11.49 -2.58 -11.49
CA ARG A 47 -12.46 -3.41 -12.20
C ARG A 47 -13.49 -3.96 -11.22
N GLU A 48 -14.76 -4.00 -11.62
CA GLU A 48 -15.82 -4.64 -10.81
C GLU A 48 -15.57 -6.15 -10.64
N VAL A 49 -15.07 -6.78 -11.69
CA VAL A 49 -14.71 -8.20 -11.70
C VAL A 49 -13.20 -8.33 -11.80
N LYS A 50 -12.61 -9.05 -10.84
CA LYS A 50 -11.17 -9.27 -10.78
C LYS A 50 -10.65 -9.93 -12.06
N VAL A 51 -9.69 -9.26 -12.69
CA VAL A 51 -8.79 -9.82 -13.68
C VAL A 51 -7.39 -9.92 -13.05
N ARG A 52 -6.63 -10.95 -13.41
CA ARG A 52 -5.28 -11.17 -12.87
C ARG A 52 -4.35 -10.11 -13.45
N LYS A 53 -3.56 -9.43 -12.60
CA LYS A 53 -2.63 -8.33 -12.95
C LYS A 53 -3.24 -7.06 -13.55
N GLU A 54 -4.54 -6.87 -13.34
CA GLU A 54 -5.32 -5.85 -14.03
C GLU A 54 -6.42 -5.34 -13.08
N THR A 55 -6.25 -5.54 -11.77
CA THR A 55 -7.30 -5.17 -10.81
C THR A 55 -6.73 -4.86 -9.44
N ARG A 56 -6.94 -3.62 -9.00
CA ARG A 56 -6.67 -3.20 -7.62
C ARG A 56 -7.58 -3.95 -6.64
N ILE A 57 -7.12 -4.09 -5.41
CA ILE A 57 -7.94 -4.68 -4.34
C ILE A 57 -9.12 -3.77 -3.97
N SER A 58 -10.18 -4.31 -3.38
CA SER A 58 -11.30 -3.48 -2.90
C SER A 58 -10.85 -2.46 -1.85
N SER A 59 -11.54 -1.32 -1.74
CA SER A 59 -11.43 -0.46 -0.56
C SER A 59 -11.84 -1.21 0.71
N GLY A 60 -11.28 -0.86 1.86
CA GLY A 60 -11.58 -1.53 3.12
C GLY A 60 -10.47 -1.38 4.15
N THR A 61 -10.62 -2.07 5.28
CA THR A 61 -9.59 -2.11 6.32
C THR A 61 -8.93 -3.48 6.34
N TYR A 62 -7.60 -3.49 6.24
CA TYR A 62 -6.79 -4.70 6.19
C TYR A 62 -5.80 -4.72 7.35
N GLU A 63 -5.76 -5.83 8.09
CA GLU A 63 -4.68 -6.07 9.05
C GLU A 63 -3.37 -6.27 8.29
N LEU A 64 -2.28 -5.71 8.79
CA LEU A 64 -0.94 -5.89 8.27
C LEU A 64 -0.18 -6.92 9.10
N LYS A 65 0.45 -7.89 8.42
CA LYS A 65 1.37 -8.87 9.02
C LYS A 65 2.65 -8.96 8.23
N LEU A 66 3.66 -9.60 8.82
CA LEU A 66 4.88 -9.97 8.10
C LEU A 66 4.72 -11.36 7.52
N ARG A 67 5.04 -11.50 6.23
CA ARG A 67 5.19 -12.80 5.56
C ARG A 67 6.66 -13.04 5.22
N THR A 68 7.21 -14.14 5.75
CA THR A 68 8.64 -14.51 5.63
C THR A 68 8.90 -15.59 4.58
N GLU A 69 7.95 -15.78 3.66
CA GLU A 69 7.98 -16.84 2.65
C GLU A 69 7.84 -16.28 1.23
N GLY A 70 8.17 -17.10 0.24
CA GLY A 70 7.95 -16.81 -1.18
C GLY A 70 9.06 -15.99 -1.83
N LEU A 71 9.05 -15.97 -3.16
CA LEU A 71 10.14 -15.43 -3.98
C LEU A 71 10.42 -13.95 -3.71
N LEU A 72 9.38 -13.13 -3.52
CA LEU A 72 9.54 -11.70 -3.27
C LEU A 72 10.22 -11.46 -1.92
N ASN A 73 9.86 -12.22 -0.88
CA ASN A 73 10.53 -12.15 0.41
C ASN A 73 12.02 -12.49 0.28
N SER A 74 12.38 -13.59 -0.40
CA SER A 74 13.80 -13.95 -0.61
C SER A 74 14.57 -12.87 -1.38
N ARG A 75 13.94 -12.22 -2.37
CA ARG A 75 14.55 -11.09 -3.09
C ARG A 75 14.78 -9.89 -2.18
N TYR A 76 13.84 -9.59 -1.29
CA TYR A 76 13.94 -8.46 -0.37
C TYR A 76 14.93 -8.72 0.76
N GLN A 77 15.06 -9.97 1.24
CA GLN A 77 16.13 -10.39 2.15
C GLN A 77 17.52 -10.09 1.60
N LEU A 78 17.74 -10.27 0.28
CA LEU A 78 19.01 -9.92 -0.35
C LEU A 78 19.15 -8.41 -0.56
N ARG A 79 18.08 -7.74 -0.99
CA ARG A 79 18.10 -6.31 -1.37
C ARG A 79 18.19 -5.36 -0.19
N PHE A 80 17.52 -5.70 0.91
CA PHE A 80 17.36 -4.89 2.11
C PHE A 80 17.81 -5.70 3.33
N ASN A 81 18.93 -6.41 3.20
CA ASN A 81 19.43 -7.38 4.19
C ASN A 81 19.66 -6.79 5.59
N ASP A 82 19.79 -5.47 5.70
CA ASP A 82 20.03 -4.75 6.94
C ASP A 82 18.74 -4.37 7.68
N ILE A 83 17.58 -4.37 6.98
CA ILE A 83 16.30 -3.97 7.57
C ILE A 83 15.18 -4.99 7.40
N HIS A 84 15.28 -5.94 6.47
CA HIS A 84 14.14 -6.78 6.05
C HIS A 84 13.84 -7.92 7.02
N GLU A 85 12.66 -7.87 7.65
CA GLU A 85 12.12 -8.88 8.57
C GLU A 85 10.97 -9.72 7.95
N GLY A 86 10.55 -9.41 6.73
CA GLY A 86 9.41 -10.03 6.06
C GLY A 86 8.64 -9.05 5.19
N MET A 87 7.88 -9.53 4.20
CA MET A 87 7.04 -8.65 3.38
C MET A 87 5.85 -8.13 4.21
N ILE A 88 5.57 -6.83 4.14
CA ILE A 88 4.35 -6.24 4.73
C ILE A 88 3.14 -6.70 3.91
N TRP A 89 2.29 -7.53 4.53
CA TRP A 89 1.23 -8.31 3.90
C TRP A 89 -0.16 -7.94 4.43
N LEU A 90 -1.03 -7.51 3.53
CA LEU A 90 -2.45 -7.25 3.80
C LEU A 90 -3.20 -8.58 3.95
N GLN A 91 -3.85 -8.78 5.10
CA GLN A 91 -4.58 -10.00 5.43
C GLN A 91 -6.00 -10.02 4.83
N ASN A 92 -6.49 -11.22 4.53
CA ASN A 92 -7.88 -11.49 4.19
C ASN A 92 -8.41 -10.67 3.00
N VAL A 93 -7.56 -10.38 2.02
CA VAL A 93 -7.97 -9.67 0.80
C VAL A 93 -8.81 -10.61 -0.07
N PRO A 94 -10.11 -10.31 -0.31
CA PRO A 94 -11.00 -11.22 -1.05
C PRO A 94 -10.51 -11.43 -2.48
N ASN A 95 -10.46 -12.68 -2.94
CA ASN A 95 -10.06 -13.07 -4.31
C ASN A 95 -8.59 -12.81 -4.68
N PHE A 96 -7.77 -12.28 -3.78
CA PHE A 96 -6.32 -12.11 -3.97
C PHE A 96 -5.53 -13.01 -3.04
N LYS A 97 -4.28 -13.30 -3.43
CA LYS A 97 -3.31 -13.96 -2.56
C LYS A 97 -2.08 -13.05 -2.45
N TRP A 98 -1.60 -12.90 -1.22
CA TRP A 98 -0.29 -12.29 -0.94
C TRP A 98 -0.15 -10.85 -1.45
N ILE A 99 -1.03 -9.98 -0.98
CA ILE A 99 -1.00 -8.56 -1.33
C ILE A 99 -0.02 -7.80 -0.45
N TYR A 100 0.99 -7.20 -1.07
CA TYR A 100 2.09 -6.55 -0.36
C TYR A 100 2.12 -5.05 -0.60
N LEU A 101 2.71 -4.34 0.37
CA LEU A 101 3.36 -3.06 0.11
C LEU A 101 4.79 -3.33 -0.38
N HIS A 102 5.15 -2.88 -1.57
CA HIS A 102 6.49 -3.13 -2.12
C HIS A 102 6.98 -2.07 -3.11
N CYS A 103 8.25 -2.15 -3.48
CA CYS A 103 8.84 -1.32 -4.52
C CYS A 103 8.38 -1.77 -5.92
N GLY A 104 8.08 -0.81 -6.79
CA GLY A 104 7.88 -0.95 -8.23
C GLY A 104 7.97 0.43 -8.88
N ASN A 105 7.70 0.54 -10.18
CA ASN A 105 7.66 1.82 -10.88
C ASN A 105 6.33 2.05 -11.63
N ASP A 106 5.71 1.00 -12.16
CA ASP A 106 4.46 1.02 -12.93
C ASP A 106 3.56 -0.20 -12.60
N ASP A 107 2.35 -0.22 -13.12
CA ASP A 107 1.33 -1.25 -12.94
C ASP A 107 1.80 -2.66 -13.36
N ASP A 108 2.68 -2.78 -14.36
CA ASP A 108 3.30 -4.05 -14.76
C ASP A 108 4.11 -4.73 -13.62
N ASP A 109 4.55 -3.96 -12.63
CA ASP A 109 5.28 -4.47 -11.46
C ASP A 109 4.37 -5.09 -10.39
N THR A 110 3.05 -5.12 -10.59
CA THR A 110 2.08 -5.60 -9.59
C THR A 110 1.09 -6.66 -10.13
N ASP A 111 0.40 -7.33 -9.19
CA ASP A 111 -0.69 -8.30 -9.43
C ASP A 111 -1.75 -8.07 -8.35
N GLY A 112 -2.20 -6.81 -8.25
CA GLY A 112 -3.04 -6.28 -7.16
C GLY A 112 -2.30 -5.82 -5.90
N CYS A 113 -0.97 -5.85 -5.87
CA CYS A 113 -0.17 -5.25 -4.79
C CYS A 113 -0.13 -3.73 -4.86
N ILE A 114 0.29 -3.10 -3.75
CA ILE A 114 0.40 -1.65 -3.64
C ILE A 114 1.88 -1.26 -3.76
N LEU A 115 2.20 -0.53 -4.81
CA LEU A 115 3.53 0.03 -5.03
C LEU A 115 3.70 1.32 -4.24
N VAL A 116 4.88 1.56 -3.69
CA VAL A 116 5.18 2.79 -2.93
C VAL A 116 6.27 3.62 -3.61
N GLY A 117 6.14 4.95 -3.57
CA GLY A 117 7.14 5.89 -4.10
C GLY A 117 7.02 7.29 -3.49
N SER A 118 8.04 8.12 -3.66
CA SER A 118 8.06 9.50 -3.10
C SER A 118 7.69 10.56 -4.13
N TYR A 119 7.59 10.18 -5.41
CA TYR A 119 7.15 11.06 -6.49
C TYR A 119 6.10 10.36 -7.33
N LEU A 120 5.10 11.11 -7.73
CA LEU A 120 4.03 10.67 -8.62
C LEU A 120 4.22 11.32 -9.99
N ARG A 121 4.14 10.51 -11.05
CA ARG A 121 4.01 10.95 -12.45
C ARG A 121 2.87 10.18 -13.10
N LEU A 122 2.49 10.59 -14.31
CA LEU A 122 1.50 9.87 -15.11
C LEU A 122 1.88 8.38 -15.21
N ASN A 123 1.00 7.52 -14.70
CA ASN A 123 1.16 6.08 -14.55
C ASN A 123 2.48 5.60 -13.89
N LYS A 124 3.12 6.40 -13.02
CA LYS A 124 4.38 5.96 -12.38
C LYS A 124 4.54 6.49 -10.96
N VAL A 125 5.09 5.63 -10.11
CA VAL A 125 5.71 6.02 -8.84
C VAL A 125 7.22 5.92 -8.95
N LEU A 126 7.95 6.94 -8.47
CA LEU A 126 9.42 6.98 -8.56
C LEU A 126 10.06 6.92 -7.17
N ASN A 127 11.36 6.60 -7.15
CA ASN A 127 12.17 6.46 -5.94
C ASN A 127 11.64 5.42 -4.94
N SER A 128 11.00 4.37 -5.45
CA SER A 128 10.32 3.35 -4.66
C SER A 128 11.22 2.65 -3.65
N ARG A 129 12.47 2.34 -4.00
CA ARG A 129 13.44 1.72 -3.09
C ARG A 129 13.80 2.60 -1.89
N THR A 130 14.09 3.87 -2.16
CA THR A 130 14.41 4.85 -1.10
C THR A 130 13.20 5.07 -0.20
N THR A 131 12.01 5.20 -0.80
CA THR A 131 10.76 5.33 -0.06
C THR A 131 10.48 4.11 0.80
N TYR A 132 10.60 2.91 0.25
CA TYR A 132 10.40 1.66 0.98
C TYR A 132 11.34 1.57 2.18
N ARG A 133 12.64 1.83 1.98
CA ARG A 133 13.63 1.84 3.07
C ARG A 133 13.28 2.85 4.18
N ALA A 134 12.72 4.00 3.82
CA ALA A 134 12.35 5.03 4.78
C ALA A 134 11.11 4.66 5.63
N ILE A 135 10.10 4.01 5.02
CA ILE A 135 8.82 3.73 5.70
C ILE A 135 8.78 2.35 6.37
N TYR A 136 9.53 1.38 5.83
CA TYR A 136 9.43 -0.03 6.21
C TYR A 136 9.72 -0.28 7.70
N PRO A 137 10.80 0.25 8.31
CA PRO A 137 11.11 -0.03 9.71
C PRO A 137 9.99 0.37 10.66
N GLY A 138 9.38 1.56 10.47
CA GLY A 138 8.29 2.03 11.32
C GLY A 138 7.02 1.18 11.19
N ILE A 139 6.72 0.67 9.98
CA ILE A 139 5.58 -0.24 9.79
C ILE A 139 5.84 -1.58 10.48
N VAL A 140 7.06 -2.12 10.36
CA VAL A 140 7.46 -3.37 11.02
C VAL A 140 7.39 -3.25 12.54
N GLU A 141 7.90 -2.15 13.11
CA GLU A 141 7.84 -1.89 14.55
C GLU A 141 6.40 -1.82 15.05
N ASN A 142 5.49 -1.17 14.31
CA ASN A 142 4.07 -1.15 14.66
C ASN A 142 3.45 -2.55 14.64
N ILE A 143 3.70 -3.34 13.58
CA ILE A 143 3.20 -4.72 13.47
C ILE A 143 3.70 -5.59 14.64
N LYS A 144 4.96 -5.42 15.05
CA LYS A 144 5.55 -6.15 16.19
C LYS A 144 4.99 -5.68 17.53
N SER A 145 4.57 -4.42 17.63
CA SER A 145 4.00 -3.83 18.85
C SER A 145 2.53 -4.20 19.04
N GLY A 146 1.82 -4.60 17.98
CA GLY A 146 0.45 -5.10 18.07
C GLY A 146 -0.30 -5.09 16.75
N PRO A 147 -1.61 -5.42 16.79
CA PRO A 147 -2.47 -5.38 15.61
C PRO A 147 -2.37 -4.01 14.92
N THR A 148 -1.98 -4.03 13.65
CA THR A 148 -1.72 -2.84 12.84
C THR A 148 -2.59 -2.89 11.59
N TYR A 149 -3.20 -1.77 11.21
CA TYR A 149 -4.18 -1.73 10.13
C TYR A 149 -3.88 -0.66 9.09
N LEU A 150 -4.18 -1.00 7.83
CA LEU A 150 -4.25 -0.07 6.71
C LEU A 150 -5.72 0.07 6.27
N GLU A 151 -6.23 1.29 6.34
CA GLU A 151 -7.51 1.66 5.74
C GLU A 151 -7.29 2.17 4.32
N ILE A 152 -7.97 1.57 3.35
CA ILE A 152 -7.99 1.99 1.95
C ILE A 152 -9.32 2.67 1.68
N VAL A 153 -9.26 3.93 1.25
CA VAL A 153 -10.43 4.76 0.92
C VAL A 153 -10.36 5.15 -0.54
N ASP A 154 -11.43 4.87 -1.27
CA ASP A 154 -11.62 5.36 -2.64
C ASP A 154 -12.05 6.83 -2.56
N TYR A 155 -11.10 7.74 -2.81
CA TYR A 155 -11.32 9.18 -2.95
C TYR A 155 -11.20 9.58 -4.43
N ASP A 156 -11.62 8.67 -5.30
CA ASP A 156 -11.60 8.78 -6.74
C ASP A 156 -12.93 8.29 -7.31
N THR A 157 -13.08 8.40 -8.63
CA THR A 157 -14.17 7.79 -9.38
C THR A 157 -13.54 7.12 -10.60
N PRO A 158 -13.57 5.78 -10.68
CA PRO A 158 -13.04 5.07 -11.84
C PRO A 158 -13.69 5.54 -13.14
N PRO A 159 -12.92 5.66 -14.23
CA PRO A 159 -13.51 5.96 -15.53
C PRO A 159 -14.43 4.82 -15.96
N THR A 160 -15.57 5.16 -16.57
CA THR A 160 -16.40 4.18 -17.26
C THR A 160 -15.68 3.75 -18.53
N PRO A 161 -15.46 2.44 -18.78
CA PRO A 161 -14.91 1.98 -20.04
C PRO A 161 -15.80 2.49 -21.18
N VAL A 162 -15.22 3.23 -22.11
CA VAL A 162 -15.93 3.63 -23.33
C VAL A 162 -16.02 2.37 -24.20
N THR A 163 -17.20 1.75 -24.22
CA THR A 163 -17.51 0.59 -25.08
C THR A 163 -17.55 0.98 -26.54
#